data_AF-A0A950JWH1-F1
#
_entry.id   AF-A0A950JWH1-F1
#
_cell.length_a   1.000
_cell.length_b   1.000
_cell.length_c   1.000
_cell.angle_alpha   90.00
_cell.angle_beta   90.00
_cell.angle_gamma   90.00
#
_symmetry.space_group_name_H-M   'P 1'
#
loop_
_entity.id
_entity.type
_entity.pdbx_description
1 polymer ?
#
loop_
_entity_poly.entity_id
_entity_poly.type
_entity_poly.pdbx_seq_one_letter_code
_entity_poly.pdbx_strand_id
1 'polypeptide(L)'
;MDPAYLSALAVFLGSVVGALSSLVTTWLSKTREDHAQRASANKLGRQKLYAQFIDEASKLYMDALVRDQAEPSAMVSLYALISKMRMVSDPNVIENAEAVVATILETYSHPNKTFPELRDLTLNRGLVDPLLTFSEICRDELRDLPSR
;
A
#
# COMPACT_ATOMS: atom_id res chain seq x y z
N MET A 1 1.55 -73.93 -8.64
CA MET A 1 1.95 -72.57 -8.24
C MET A 1 1.19 -71.60 -9.14
N ASP A 2 0.38 -70.73 -8.55
CA ASP A 2 -0.83 -70.16 -9.16
C ASP A 2 -0.63 -69.06 -10.22
N PRO A 3 -1.51 -68.97 -11.24
CA PRO A 3 -1.53 -67.88 -12.22
C PRO A 3 -2.00 -66.54 -11.63
N ALA A 4 -2.33 -66.50 -10.33
CA ALA A 4 -2.76 -65.31 -9.60
C ALA A 4 -1.64 -64.26 -9.41
N TYR A 5 -0.36 -64.66 -9.50
CA TYR A 5 0.77 -63.76 -9.24
C TYR A 5 1.14 -62.86 -10.42
N LEU A 6 0.72 -63.20 -11.66
CA LEU A 6 1.05 -62.41 -12.85
C LEU A 6 0.07 -61.26 -13.10
N SER A 7 -1.13 -61.29 -12.51
CA SER A 7 -2.13 -60.21 -12.67
C SER A 7 -1.99 -59.08 -11.64
N ALA A 8 -1.31 -59.33 -10.52
CA ALA A 8 -1.13 -58.34 -9.46
C ALA A 8 -0.12 -57.22 -9.82
N LEU A 9 0.81 -57.47 -10.75
CA LEU A 9 1.85 -56.50 -11.11
C LEU A 9 1.41 -55.49 -12.19
N ALA A 10 0.38 -55.82 -12.99
CA ALA A 10 -0.12 -54.95 -14.06
C ALA A 10 -1.01 -53.79 -13.56
N VAL A 11 -1.57 -53.89 -12.35
CA VAL A 11 -2.41 -52.84 -11.74
C VAL A 11 -1.58 -51.68 -11.18
N PHE A 12 -0.29 -51.87 -10.91
CA PHE A 12 0.56 -50.82 -10.33
C PHE A 12 1.25 -49.90 -11.34
N LEU A 13 1.28 -50.25 -12.63
CA LEU A 13 1.91 -49.40 -13.65
C LEU A 13 0.98 -48.31 -14.22
N GLY A 14 -0.31 -48.30 -13.87
CA GLY A 14 -1.22 -47.20 -14.18
C GLY A 14 -1.16 -46.02 -13.18
N SER A 15 -0.51 -46.20 -12.01
CA SER A 15 -0.63 -45.28 -10.87
C SER A 15 0.56 -44.31 -10.71
N VAL A 16 1.73 -44.63 -11.28
CA VAL A 16 2.95 -43.82 -11.07
C VAL A 16 2.95 -42.51 -11.88
N VAL A 17 2.32 -42.50 -13.07
CA VAL A 17 2.19 -41.27 -13.90
C VAL A 17 1.18 -40.28 -13.31
N GLY A 18 0.12 -40.77 -12.64
CA GLY A 18 -0.89 -39.93 -11.99
C GLY A 18 -0.43 -39.30 -10.67
N ALA A 19 0.43 -39.99 -9.91
CA ALA A 19 0.98 -39.45 -8.67
C ALA A 19 2.02 -38.33 -8.92
N LEU A 20 2.87 -38.48 -9.95
CA LEU A 20 3.86 -37.46 -10.32
C LEU A 20 3.22 -36.22 -10.94
N SER A 21 2.17 -36.37 -11.75
CA SER A 21 1.41 -35.21 -12.25
C SER A 21 0.72 -34.46 -11.11
N SER A 22 0.11 -35.15 -10.14
CA SER A 22 -0.52 -34.52 -8.97
C SER A 22 0.48 -33.72 -8.14
N LEU A 23 1.67 -34.26 -7.82
CA LEU A 23 2.71 -33.55 -7.09
C LEU A 23 3.24 -32.32 -7.84
N VAL A 24 3.44 -32.41 -9.16
CA VAL A 24 3.83 -31.27 -10.00
C VAL A 24 2.74 -30.21 -10.04
N THR A 25 1.47 -30.61 -10.15
CA THR A 25 0.32 -29.68 -10.18
C THR A 25 0.12 -29.03 -8.82
N THR A 26 0.25 -29.77 -7.72
CA THR A 26 0.16 -29.23 -6.35
C THR A 26 1.32 -28.32 -6.03
N TRP A 27 2.56 -28.63 -6.46
CA TRP A 27 3.70 -27.72 -6.25
C TRP A 27 3.52 -26.43 -7.06
N LEU A 28 3.15 -26.53 -8.35
CA LEU A 28 2.91 -25.39 -9.20
C LEU A 28 1.73 -24.53 -8.70
N SER A 29 0.65 -25.15 -8.23
CA SER A 29 -0.50 -24.46 -7.64
C SER A 29 -0.16 -23.84 -6.28
N LYS A 30 0.56 -24.54 -5.41
CA LYS A 30 0.95 -24.04 -4.09
C LYS A 30 1.94 -22.88 -4.17
N THR A 31 2.90 -22.93 -5.09
CA THR A 31 3.79 -21.79 -5.33
C THR A 31 3.00 -20.59 -5.86
N ARG A 32 2.04 -20.79 -6.79
CA ARG A 32 1.19 -19.70 -7.27
C ARG A 32 0.31 -19.10 -6.17
N GLU A 33 -0.27 -19.94 -5.31
CA GLU A 33 -1.12 -19.51 -4.20
C GLU A 33 -0.35 -18.75 -3.12
N ASP A 34 0.84 -19.24 -2.73
CA ASP A 34 1.71 -18.56 -1.76
C ASP A 34 2.21 -17.20 -2.29
N HIS A 35 2.56 -17.12 -3.58
CA HIS A 35 3.00 -15.86 -4.21
C HIS A 35 1.84 -14.85 -4.31
N ALA A 36 0.64 -15.30 -4.68
CA ALA A 36 -0.55 -14.45 -4.74
C ALA A 36 -0.96 -13.94 -3.34
N GLN A 37 -0.86 -14.79 -2.32
CA GLN A 37 -1.17 -14.41 -0.95
C GLN A 37 -0.16 -13.38 -0.40
N ARG A 38 1.14 -13.56 -0.67
CA ARG A 38 2.18 -12.57 -0.30
C ARG A 38 2.00 -11.25 -1.06
N ALA A 39 1.69 -11.29 -2.35
CA ALA A 39 1.45 -10.09 -3.15
C ALA A 39 0.25 -9.28 -2.63
N SER A 40 -0.85 -9.96 -2.30
CA SER A 40 -2.04 -9.30 -1.72
C SER A 40 -1.77 -8.72 -0.32
N ALA A 41 -1.03 -9.43 0.53
CA ALA A 41 -0.63 -8.93 1.85
C ALA A 41 0.26 -7.68 1.74
N ASN A 42 1.21 -7.68 0.80
CA ASN A 42 2.07 -6.52 0.54
C ASN A 42 1.27 -5.31 0.06
N LYS A 43 0.33 -5.52 -0.88
CA LYS A 43 -0.55 -4.46 -1.39
C LYS A 43 -1.42 -3.86 -0.27
N LEU A 44 -2.01 -4.70 0.58
CA LEU A 44 -2.81 -4.25 1.72
C LEU A 44 -1.96 -3.49 2.75
N GLY A 45 -0.73 -3.95 3.00
CA GLY A 45 0.22 -3.27 3.88
C GLY A 45 0.55 -1.86 3.42
N ARG A 46 0.87 -1.69 2.13
CA ARG A 46 1.12 -0.37 1.53
C ARG A 46 -0.12 0.53 1.56
N GLN A 47 -1.29 0.00 1.16
CA GLN A 47 -2.54 0.74 1.21
C GLN A 47 -2.84 1.27 2.62
N LYS A 48 -2.56 0.48 3.66
CA LYS A 48 -2.72 0.91 5.04
C LYS A 48 -1.77 2.06 5.41
N LEU A 49 -0.50 1.98 5.00
CA LEU A 49 0.47 3.07 5.24
C LEU A 49 0.04 4.37 4.55
N TYR A 50 -0.42 4.28 3.29
CA TYR A 50 -0.88 5.45 2.52
C TYR A 50 -2.11 6.09 3.14
N ALA A 51 -3.10 5.28 3.54
CA ALA A 51 -4.28 5.77 4.23
C ALA A 51 -3.93 6.45 5.57
N GLN A 52 -3.01 5.87 6.34
CA GLN A 52 -2.55 6.47 7.60
C GLN A 52 -1.82 7.80 7.37
N PHE A 53 -0.97 7.88 6.35
CA PHE A 53 -0.29 9.13 5.99
C PHE A 53 -1.29 10.20 5.57
N ILE A 54 -2.26 9.87 4.71
CA ILE A 54 -3.32 10.79 4.28
C ILE A 54 -4.09 11.33 5.48
N ASP A 55 -4.50 10.46 6.42
CA ASP A 55 -5.27 10.89 7.59
C ASP A 55 -4.48 11.87 8.48
N GLU A 56 -3.24 11.54 8.82
CA GLU A 56 -2.39 12.42 9.65
C GLU A 56 -2.03 13.72 8.94
N ALA A 57 -1.66 13.66 7.65
CA ALA A 57 -1.30 14.83 6.86
C ALA A 57 -2.50 15.76 6.64
N SER A 58 -3.70 15.21 6.42
CA SER A 58 -4.92 16.01 6.26
C SER A 58 -5.24 16.80 7.53
N LYS A 59 -5.13 16.16 8.70
CA LYS A 59 -5.35 16.82 9.99
C LYS A 59 -4.36 17.95 10.19
N LEU A 60 -3.07 17.68 9.96
CA LEU A 60 -2.01 18.68 10.12
C LEU A 60 -2.14 19.83 9.11
N TYR A 61 -2.52 19.56 7.86
CA TYR A 61 -2.75 20.61 6.88
C TYR A 61 -3.89 21.54 7.30
N MET A 62 -5.02 20.97 7.73
CA MET A 62 -6.15 21.77 8.19
C MET A 62 -5.84 22.53 9.49
N ASP A 63 -5.06 21.95 10.40
CA ASP A 63 -4.59 22.61 11.62
C ASP A 63 -3.66 23.79 11.27
N ALA A 64 -2.72 23.60 10.35
CA ALA A 64 -1.79 24.64 9.87
C ALA A 64 -2.48 25.84 9.24
N LEU A 65 -3.68 25.66 8.67
CA LEU A 65 -4.44 26.78 8.11
C LEU A 65 -5.00 27.71 9.20
N VAL A 66 -5.16 27.24 10.44
CA VAL A 66 -5.83 27.98 11.53
C VAL A 66 -4.95 28.22 12.75
N ARG A 67 -3.78 27.57 12.81
CA ARG A 67 -2.80 27.68 13.88
C ARG A 67 -1.39 27.83 13.33
N ASP A 68 -0.53 28.45 14.13
CA ASP A 68 0.86 28.79 13.81
C ASP A 68 1.88 27.82 14.41
N GLN A 69 1.42 26.79 15.14
CA GLN A 69 2.27 25.80 15.79
C GLN A 69 1.73 24.39 15.62
N ALA A 70 2.56 23.53 15.04
CA ALA A 70 2.28 22.11 14.95
C ALA A 70 2.54 21.41 16.28
N GLU A 71 1.74 20.39 16.60
CA GLU A 71 2.06 19.48 17.69
C GLU A 71 3.31 18.64 17.32
N PRO A 72 4.37 18.63 18.15
CA PRO A 72 5.58 17.87 17.83
C PRO A 72 5.33 16.37 17.59
N SER A 73 4.36 15.79 18.30
CA SER A 73 4.00 14.37 18.18
C SER A 73 3.47 14.03 16.77
N ALA A 74 2.71 14.93 16.15
CA ALA A 74 2.14 14.73 14.83
C ALA A 74 3.21 14.79 13.74
N MET A 75 4.23 15.65 13.90
CA MET A 75 5.39 15.68 13.02
C MET A 75 6.24 14.40 13.11
N VAL A 76 6.41 13.87 14.33
CA VAL A 76 7.06 12.55 14.54
C VAL A 76 6.27 11.44 13.84
N SER A 77 4.93 11.48 13.89
CA SER A 77 4.07 10.50 13.21
C SER A 77 4.25 10.51 11.69
N LEU A 78 4.27 11.68 11.05
CA LEU A 78 4.53 11.80 9.61
C LEU A 78 5.93 11.27 9.25
N TYR A 79 6.95 11.64 10.01
CA TYR A 79 8.32 11.13 9.81
C TYR A 79 8.39 9.60 9.91
N ALA A 80 7.70 9.02 10.90
CA ALA A 80 7.65 7.57 11.10
C ALA A 80 6.92 6.87 9.94
N LEU A 81 5.83 7.45 9.43
CA LEU A 81 5.09 6.91 8.29
C LEU A 81 5.93 6.94 7.01
N ILE A 82 6.60 8.06 6.71
CA ILE A 82 7.52 8.16 5.57
C ILE A 82 8.65 7.13 5.69
N SER A 83 9.24 6.99 6.89
CA SER A 83 10.31 6.00 7.13
C SER A 83 9.83 4.56 6.90
N LYS A 84 8.59 4.24 7.29
CA LYS A 84 7.97 2.93 7.00
C LYS A 84 7.70 2.74 5.51
N MET A 85 7.21 3.77 4.82
CA MET A 85 7.00 3.74 3.37
C MET A 85 8.32 3.50 2.63
N ARG A 86 9.44 4.13 3.02
CA ARG A 86 10.76 3.91 2.40
C ARG A 86 11.21 2.44 2.37
N MET A 87 10.73 1.62 3.31
CA MET A 87 11.06 0.20 3.34
C MET A 87 10.33 -0.63 2.29
N VAL A 88 9.15 -0.16 1.85
CA VAL A 88 8.22 -0.98 1.08
C VAL A 88 7.71 -0.33 -0.19
N SER A 89 7.85 0.98 -0.37
CA SER A 89 7.23 1.77 -1.43
C SER A 89 8.24 2.28 -2.46
N ASP A 90 7.74 2.66 -3.64
CA ASP A 90 8.50 3.29 -4.71
C ASP A 90 9.05 4.66 -4.28
N PRO A 91 10.28 5.04 -4.70
CA PRO A 91 10.87 6.34 -4.37
C PRO A 91 9.98 7.55 -4.71
N ASN A 92 9.17 7.49 -5.78
CA ASN A 92 8.27 8.58 -6.14
C ASN A 92 7.19 8.82 -5.08
N VAL A 93 6.72 7.77 -4.41
CA VAL A 93 5.77 7.88 -3.28
C VAL A 93 6.42 8.66 -2.14
N ILE A 94 7.71 8.40 -1.88
CA ILE A 94 8.46 9.05 -0.79
C ILE A 94 8.68 10.52 -1.08
N GLU A 95 9.12 10.86 -2.29
CA GLU A 95 9.33 12.25 -2.72
C GLU A 95 8.04 13.07 -2.59
N ASN A 96 6.90 12.51 -2.99
CA ASN A 96 5.62 13.21 -2.91
C ASN A 96 5.09 13.30 -1.47
N ALA A 97 5.37 12.31 -0.63
CA ALA A 97 5.09 12.41 0.80
C ALA A 97 5.92 13.54 1.46
N GLU A 98 7.19 13.68 1.09
CA GLU A 98 8.05 14.77 1.59
C GLU A 98 7.57 16.14 1.09
N ALA A 99 7.10 16.24 -0.15
CA ALA A 99 6.50 17.47 -0.70
C ALA A 99 5.22 17.88 0.05
N VAL A 100 4.38 16.91 0.44
CA VAL A 100 3.21 17.16 1.30
C VAL A 100 3.66 17.76 2.64
N VAL A 101 4.65 17.16 3.29
CA VAL A 101 5.17 17.66 4.59
C VAL A 101 5.74 19.06 4.45
N ALA A 102 6.51 19.33 3.39
CA ALA A 102 7.04 20.66 3.11
C ALA A 102 5.92 21.70 2.97
N THR A 103 4.86 21.38 2.23
CA THR A 103 3.70 22.25 2.06
C THR A 103 2.98 22.53 3.39
N ILE A 104 2.84 21.52 4.26
CA ILE A 104 2.25 21.68 5.59
C ILE A 104 3.11 22.63 6.45
N LEU A 105 4.42 22.43 6.48
CA LEU A 105 5.35 23.28 7.25
C LEU A 105 5.36 24.72 6.73
N GLU A 106 5.31 24.90 5.41
CA GLU A 106 5.16 26.21 4.79
C GLU A 106 3.83 26.86 5.18
N THR A 107 2.75 26.09 5.27
CA THR A 107 1.43 26.59 5.68
C THR A 107 1.46 27.12 7.12
N TYR A 108 2.13 26.45 8.05
CA TYR A 108 2.33 26.95 9.43
C TYR A 108 3.11 28.28 9.48
N SER A 109 3.88 28.60 8.43
CA SER A 109 4.62 29.87 8.33
C SER A 109 3.77 31.02 7.81
N HIS A 110 2.53 30.76 7.37
CA HIS A 110 1.60 31.77 6.88
C HIS A 110 0.66 32.27 8.00
N PRO A 111 0.05 33.46 7.85
CA PRO A 111 -0.96 33.93 8.80
C PRO A 111 -2.15 32.97 8.92
N ASN A 112 -2.58 32.72 10.16
CA ASN A 112 -3.76 31.92 10.48
C ASN A 112 -5.00 32.46 9.77
N LYS A 113 -5.78 31.56 9.20
CA LYS A 113 -7.01 31.87 8.49
C LYS A 113 -8.20 31.78 9.42
N THR A 114 -9.11 32.73 9.25
CA THR A 114 -10.42 32.71 9.89
C THR A 114 -11.38 31.79 9.13
N PHE A 115 -12.45 31.35 9.79
CA PHE A 115 -13.47 30.51 9.14
C PHE A 115 -14.08 31.13 7.85
N PRO A 116 -14.39 32.44 7.79
CA PRO A 116 -14.84 33.07 6.54
C PRO A 116 -13.80 32.97 5.41
N GLU A 117 -12.51 33.14 5.71
CA GLU A 117 -11.44 33.03 4.72
C GLU A 117 -11.26 31.59 4.24
N LEU A 118 -11.39 30.60 5.14
CA LEU A 118 -11.41 29.19 4.76
C LEU A 118 -12.57 28.88 3.83
N ARG A 119 -13.77 29.40 4.14
CA ARG A 119 -14.94 29.21 3.28
C ARG A 119 -14.73 29.81 1.90
N ASP A 120 -14.14 31.02 1.82
CA ASP A 120 -13.83 31.67 0.54
C ASP A 120 -12.79 30.88 -0.26
N LEU A 121 -11.75 30.36 0.41
CA LEU A 121 -10.75 29.51 -0.22
C LEU A 121 -11.37 28.23 -0.79
N THR A 122 -12.20 27.54 -0.02
CA THR A 122 -12.81 26.28 -0.44
C THR A 122 -13.83 26.48 -1.57
N LEU A 123 -14.63 27.55 -1.54
CA LEU A 123 -15.74 27.73 -2.48
C LEU A 123 -15.37 28.53 -3.73
N ASN A 124 -14.44 29.48 -3.62
CA ASN A 124 -14.22 30.49 -4.67
C ASN A 124 -12.79 30.50 -5.22
N ARG A 125 -11.77 30.32 -4.38
CA ARG A 125 -10.35 30.46 -4.81
C ARG A 125 -9.65 29.13 -5.10
N GLY A 126 -10.19 28.02 -4.58
CA GLY A 126 -9.56 26.71 -4.61
C GLY A 126 -8.57 26.57 -3.45
N LEU A 127 -8.84 25.61 -2.55
CA LEU A 127 -7.86 25.21 -1.56
C LEU A 127 -6.79 24.37 -2.24
N VAL A 128 -5.51 24.67 -1.99
CA VAL A 128 -4.41 23.81 -2.44
C VAL A 128 -4.60 22.44 -1.80
N ASP A 129 -4.63 21.39 -2.62
CA ASP A 129 -4.67 20.02 -2.13
C ASP A 129 -3.26 19.42 -2.21
N PRO A 130 -2.48 19.45 -1.11
CA PRO A 130 -1.13 18.88 -1.12
C PRO A 130 -1.14 17.36 -1.31
N LEU A 131 -2.27 16.68 -1.01
CA LEU A 131 -2.38 15.23 -1.03
C LEU A 131 -2.80 14.67 -2.38
N LEU A 132 -3.24 15.52 -3.32
CA LEU A 132 -3.72 15.09 -4.63
C LEU A 132 -2.65 14.26 -5.36
N THR A 133 -1.50 14.85 -5.67
CA THR A 133 -0.42 14.17 -6.41
C THR A 133 0.09 12.94 -5.66
N PHE A 134 0.25 13.02 -4.34
CA PHE A 134 0.63 11.88 -3.51
C PHE A 134 -0.36 10.72 -3.66
N SER A 135 -1.67 11.00 -3.59
CA SER A 135 -2.71 9.98 -3.69
C SER A 135 -2.78 9.32 -5.07
N GLU A 136 -2.51 10.08 -6.14
CA GLU A 136 -2.45 9.57 -7.51
C GLU A 136 -1.28 8.61 -7.70
N ILE A 137 -0.10 8.98 -7.21
CA ILE A 137 1.10 8.13 -7.28
C ILE A 137 0.92 6.87 -6.44
N CYS A 138 0.34 6.98 -5.24
CA CYS A 138 -0.01 5.82 -4.42
C CYS A 138 -0.97 4.87 -5.14
N ARG A 139 -1.98 5.42 -5.83
CA ARG A 139 -2.95 4.64 -6.60
C ARG A 139 -2.28 3.91 -7.76
N ASP A 140 -1.39 4.58 -8.49
CA ASP A 140 -0.64 4.00 -9.60
C ASP A 140 0.27 2.88 -9.10
N GLU A 141 1.01 3.10 -8.02
CA GLU A 141 1.88 2.08 -7.43
C GLU A 141 1.07 0.85 -6.95
N LEU A 142 -0.09 1.05 -6.31
CA LEU A 142 -0.96 -0.05 -5.91
C LEU A 142 -1.59 -0.79 -7.09
N ARG A 143 -1.82 -0.11 -8.22
CA ARG A 143 -2.34 -0.72 -9.46
C ARG A 143 -1.28 -1.60 -10.11
N ASP A 144 -0.03 -1.16 -10.10
CA ASP A 144 1.09 -1.82 -10.78
C ASP A 144 1.61 -3.04 -10.00
N LEU A 145 1.21 -3.18 -8.72
CA LEU A 145 1.46 -4.39 -7.95
C LEU A 145 0.70 -5.60 -8.51
N PRO A 146 1.36 -6.77 -8.64
CA PRO A 146 0.74 -7.96 -9.22
C PRO A 146 -0.51 -8.36 -8.45
N SER A 147 -1.63 -8.37 -9.17
CA SER A 147 -2.91 -8.84 -8.67
C SER A 147 -3.21 -10.23 -9.25
N ARG A 148 -2.85 -11.26 -8.47
CA ARG A 148 -3.04 -12.70 -8.73
C ARG A 148 -1.91 -13.39 -9.49
#